data_AF-A0A7J9G0M1-F1
#
_entry.id   AF-A0A7J9G0M1-F1
#
_cell.length_a   1.000
_cell.length_b   1.000
_cell.length_c   1.000
_cell.angle_alpha   90.00
_cell.angle_beta   90.00
_cell.angle_gamma   90.00
#
_symmetry.space_group_name_H-M   'P 1'
#
loop_
_entity.id
_entity.type
_entity.pdbx_description
1 polymer ?
#
loop_
_entity_poly.entity_id
_entity_poly.type
_entity_poly.pdbx_seq_one_letter_code
_entity_poly.pdbx_strand_id
1 'polypeptide(L)'
;MKMPETARYTALVAKDAKQAAADMSKVLQVDLEEERQLEKPGEKRGNDFGLFTTKFLSKHGLHLLGTASTWFLLDIAFYSQNLFQKDIFSAIGWIPKAKTMNALEEVYSIARAQTLIALFSTVPGYWFTVALIDKMGRFRIQLMGFFFMTLFMFALAIPYHHWTLPNNRIGFVIMYSLTFFFSNFGPNATTFVVPAEIFPARLRSTCHGISAASGKAGAMVGAFGFLYAADAIGVQKSLIILGVISFLGMLFTFLVPESKGKSLEEMSGEVEQENGNQIQGGQQSNTEIRIA
;
A
#
# COMPACT_ATOMS: atom_id res chain seq x y z
N MET A 1 -16.72 -25.19 -9.95
CA MET A 1 -17.47 -23.96 -10.31
C MET A 1 -16.50 -22.78 -10.23
N LYS A 2 -16.40 -21.95 -11.28
CA LYS A 2 -15.72 -20.66 -11.19
C LYS A 2 -16.62 -19.70 -10.41
N MET A 3 -16.04 -18.94 -9.49
CA MET A 3 -16.75 -17.86 -8.80
C MET A 3 -17.14 -16.81 -9.85
N PRO A 4 -18.40 -16.33 -9.88
CA PRO A 4 -18.81 -15.28 -10.81
C PRO A 4 -18.03 -13.98 -10.54
N GLU A 5 -17.72 -13.25 -11.60
CA GLU A 5 -17.05 -11.95 -11.52
C GLU A 5 -17.95 -10.92 -10.83
N THR A 6 -17.35 -9.88 -10.26
CA THR A 6 -18.14 -8.82 -9.61
C THR A 6 -19.06 -8.13 -10.63
N ALA A 7 -20.31 -7.85 -10.24
CA ALA A 7 -21.27 -7.14 -11.10
C ALA A 7 -20.71 -5.82 -11.66
N ARG A 8 -19.83 -5.17 -10.89
CA ARG A 8 -19.08 -3.98 -11.31
C ARG A 8 -18.15 -4.25 -12.50
N TYR A 9 -17.37 -5.32 -12.47
CA TYR A 9 -16.53 -5.72 -13.60
C TYR A 9 -17.39 -6.04 -14.83
N THR A 10 -18.49 -6.76 -14.63
CA THR A 10 -19.43 -7.13 -15.68
C THR A 10 -20.05 -5.90 -16.36
N ALA A 11 -20.47 -4.92 -15.58
CA ALA A 11 -21.04 -3.67 -16.10
C ALA A 11 -20.00 -2.80 -16.83
N LEU A 12 -18.85 -2.54 -16.19
CA LEU A 12 -17.91 -1.51 -16.66
C LEU A 12 -16.85 -2.04 -17.64
N VAL A 13 -16.43 -3.30 -17.49
CA VAL A 13 -15.36 -3.90 -18.29
C VAL A 13 -15.94 -4.83 -19.36
N ALA A 14 -16.83 -5.75 -18.97
CA ALA A 14 -17.47 -6.66 -19.92
C ALA A 14 -18.59 -5.98 -20.73
N LYS A 15 -19.01 -4.77 -20.34
CA LYS A 15 -20.09 -3.98 -20.95
C LYS A 15 -21.42 -4.73 -21.02
N ASP A 16 -21.67 -5.59 -20.04
CA ASP A 16 -22.89 -6.39 -19.93
C ASP A 16 -23.72 -5.94 -18.72
N ALA A 17 -24.54 -4.92 -18.95
CA ALA A 17 -25.41 -4.35 -17.92
C ALA A 17 -26.50 -5.33 -17.45
N LYS A 18 -26.92 -6.28 -18.29
CA LYS A 18 -27.95 -7.27 -17.94
C LYS A 18 -27.41 -8.30 -16.97
N GLN A 19 -26.24 -8.87 -17.27
CA GLN A 19 -25.59 -9.83 -16.39
C GLN A 19 -25.19 -9.17 -15.06
N ALA A 20 -24.72 -7.92 -15.09
CA ALA A 20 -24.43 -7.15 -13.88
C ALA A 20 -25.65 -6.93 -12.98
N ALA A 21 -26.80 -6.56 -13.56
CA ALA A 21 -28.06 -6.39 -12.81
C ALA A 21 -28.55 -7.72 -12.21
N ALA A 22 -28.45 -8.82 -12.97
CA ALA A 22 -28.80 -10.15 -12.48
C ALA A 22 -27.90 -10.62 -11.32
N ASP A 23 -26.59 -10.35 -11.42
CA ASP A 23 -25.64 -10.70 -10.36
C ASP A 23 -25.81 -9.80 -9.12
N MET A 24 -26.15 -8.51 -9.29
CA MET A 24 -26.53 -7.60 -8.20
C MET A 24 -27.82 -8.02 -7.50
N SER A 25 -28.85 -8.39 -8.24
CA SER A 25 -30.15 -8.81 -7.69
C SER A 25 -30.00 -10.05 -6.80
N LYS A 26 -29.17 -11.03 -7.21
CA LYS A 26 -28.86 -12.21 -6.39
C LYS A 26 -28.16 -11.85 -5.07
N VAL A 27 -27.29 -10.85 -5.06
CA VAL A 27 -26.52 -10.43 -3.88
C VAL A 27 -27.35 -9.55 -2.95
N LEU A 28 -28.17 -8.65 -3.52
CA LEU A 28 -29.01 -7.73 -2.75
C LEU A 28 -30.28 -8.37 -2.21
N GLN A 29 -30.66 -9.58 -2.67
CA GLN A 29 -31.94 -10.24 -2.36
C GLN A 29 -33.16 -9.35 -2.66
N VAL A 30 -33.01 -8.45 -3.64
CA VAL A 30 -34.09 -7.63 -4.17
C VAL A 30 -34.24 -8.02 -5.62
N ASP A 31 -35.45 -8.38 -6.04
CA ASP A 31 -35.80 -8.46 -7.45
C ASP A 31 -35.74 -7.04 -7.99
N LEU A 32 -34.62 -6.71 -8.66
CA LEU A 32 -34.53 -5.48 -9.42
C LEU A 32 -35.43 -5.69 -10.65
N GLU A 33 -36.69 -5.27 -10.56
CA GLU A 33 -37.57 -5.21 -11.71
C GLU A 33 -36.87 -4.40 -12.82
N GLU A 34 -36.98 -4.88 -14.05
CA GLU A 34 -36.48 -4.20 -15.24
C GLU A 34 -37.21 -2.86 -15.43
N GLU A 35 -36.89 -1.84 -14.62
CA GLU A 35 -37.31 -0.48 -14.91
C GLU A 35 -36.57 -0.01 -16.16
N ARG A 36 -37.28 -0.19 -17.27
CA ARG A 36 -37.10 0.45 -18.56
C ARG A 36 -36.91 1.96 -18.38
N GLN A 37 -35.67 2.39 -18.18
CA GLN A 37 -35.09 3.64 -18.70
C GLN A 37 -33.65 3.85 -18.20
N LEU A 38 -32.81 2.81 -18.23
CA LEU A 38 -31.41 3.10 -18.51
C LEU A 38 -31.36 3.50 -19.98
N GLU A 39 -31.32 4.81 -20.24
CA GLU A 39 -30.86 5.37 -21.51
C GLU A 39 -29.80 4.43 -22.05
N LYS A 40 -29.97 3.91 -23.28
CA LYS A 40 -28.94 3.14 -23.97
C LYS A 40 -27.62 3.87 -23.65
N PRO A 41 -26.65 3.28 -22.93
CA PRO A 41 -25.37 3.92 -22.73
C PRO A 41 -24.77 4.00 -24.13
N GLY A 42 -25.04 5.09 -24.84
CA GLY A 42 -24.80 5.20 -26.26
C GLY A 42 -23.32 5.00 -26.45
N GLU A 43 -22.92 3.88 -27.06
CA GLU A 43 -21.55 3.51 -27.40
C GLU A 43 -20.48 4.27 -26.60
N LYS A 44 -20.55 4.26 -25.26
CA LYS A 44 -19.57 5.00 -24.46
C LYS A 44 -18.31 4.14 -24.52
N ARG A 45 -17.40 4.51 -25.42
CA ARG A 45 -16.05 3.94 -25.56
C ARG A 45 -15.32 4.09 -24.23
N GLY A 46 -15.52 3.12 -23.33
CA GLY A 46 -14.63 2.89 -22.21
C GLY A 46 -13.21 2.81 -22.77
N ASN A 47 -12.34 3.66 -22.26
CA ASN A 47 -11.01 3.94 -22.82
C ASN A 47 -10.28 2.71 -23.40
N ASP A 48 -10.08 2.72 -24.71
CA ASP A 48 -9.25 1.77 -25.45
C ASP A 48 -7.75 2.12 -25.34
N PHE A 49 -7.26 2.43 -24.12
CA PHE A 49 -5.82 2.51 -23.89
C PHE A 49 -5.33 1.30 -23.10
N GLY A 50 -4.24 0.69 -23.57
CA GLY A 50 -3.54 -0.40 -22.90
C GLY A 50 -2.52 0.13 -21.89
N LEU A 51 -1.91 -0.79 -21.15
CA LEU A 51 -0.90 -0.49 -20.12
C LEU A 51 0.32 0.30 -20.67
N PHE A 52 0.67 0.07 -21.94
CA PHE A 52 1.83 0.68 -22.60
C PHE A 52 1.47 1.90 -23.47
N THR A 53 0.25 2.40 -23.38
CA THR A 53 -0.15 3.58 -24.15
C THR A 53 0.36 4.85 -23.47
N THR A 54 0.83 5.83 -24.26
CA THR A 54 1.29 7.14 -23.75
C THR A 54 0.23 7.85 -22.90
N LYS A 55 -1.06 7.62 -23.18
CA LYS A 55 -2.19 8.10 -22.37
C LYS A 55 -2.22 7.51 -20.95
N PHE A 56 -1.91 6.21 -20.80
CA PHE A 56 -1.79 5.59 -19.47
C PHE A 56 -0.60 6.18 -18.71
N LEU A 57 0.56 6.28 -19.37
CA LEU A 57 1.77 6.81 -18.74
C LEU A 57 1.58 8.27 -18.28
N SER A 58 0.95 9.11 -19.10
CA SER A 58 0.69 10.51 -18.78
C SER A 58 -0.32 10.69 -17.63
N LYS A 59 -1.27 9.77 -17.44
CA LYS A 59 -2.35 9.92 -16.45
C LYS A 59 -2.08 9.15 -15.14
N HIS A 60 -1.52 7.94 -15.26
CA HIS A 60 -1.33 7.00 -14.15
C HIS A 60 0.13 6.60 -13.92
N GLY A 61 1.07 7.01 -14.78
CA GLY A 61 2.48 6.67 -14.66
C GLY A 61 3.13 7.20 -13.39
N LEU A 62 2.83 8.45 -13.02
CA LEU A 62 3.32 9.05 -11.77
C LEU A 62 2.77 8.31 -10.54
N HIS A 63 1.49 7.93 -10.57
CA HIS A 63 0.86 7.18 -9.50
C HIS A 63 1.45 5.77 -9.37
N LEU A 64 1.72 5.09 -10.49
CA LEU A 64 2.37 3.79 -10.50
C LEU A 64 3.81 3.87 -9.98
N LEU A 65 4.55 4.91 -10.34
CA LEU A 65 5.87 5.17 -9.77
C LEU A 65 5.77 5.40 -8.26
N GLY A 66 4.82 6.21 -7.81
CA GLY A 66 4.59 6.48 -6.39
C GLY A 66 4.24 5.20 -5.61
N THR A 67 3.31 4.39 -6.08
CA THR A 67 2.92 3.15 -5.39
C THR A 67 4.01 2.09 -5.42
N ALA A 68 4.69 1.91 -6.56
CA ALA A 68 5.77 0.94 -6.67
C ALA A 68 6.99 1.32 -5.82
N SER A 69 7.40 2.59 -5.86
CA SER A 69 8.56 3.08 -5.09
C SER A 69 8.30 3.06 -3.58
N THR A 70 7.13 3.52 -3.12
CA THR A 70 6.79 3.50 -1.70
C THR A 70 6.68 2.08 -1.15
N TRP A 71 6.11 1.14 -1.91
CA TRP A 71 6.06 -0.26 -1.50
C TRP A 71 7.45 -0.92 -1.50
N PHE A 72 8.27 -0.65 -2.52
CA PHE A 72 9.67 -1.10 -2.58
C PHE A 72 10.48 -0.62 -1.36
N LEU A 73 10.45 0.68 -1.07
CA LEU A 73 11.22 1.29 0.02
C LEU A 73 10.72 0.83 1.39
N LEU A 74 9.40 0.68 1.54
CA LEU A 74 8.82 0.10 2.74
C LEU A 74 9.32 -1.33 2.95
N ASP A 75 9.20 -2.19 1.94
CA ASP A 75 9.52 -3.61 2.09
C ASP A 75 11.01 -3.81 2.39
N ILE A 76 11.91 -2.93 1.90
CA ILE A 76 13.31 -2.93 2.36
C ILE A 76 13.36 -2.74 3.88
N ALA A 77 12.83 -1.62 4.40
CA ALA A 77 12.91 -1.31 5.82
C ALA A 77 12.19 -2.35 6.69
N PHE A 78 10.95 -2.70 6.32
CA PHE A 78 10.09 -3.57 7.09
C PHE A 78 10.65 -5.01 7.16
N TYR A 79 11.08 -5.59 6.04
CA TYR A 79 11.62 -6.95 6.05
C TYR A 79 13.01 -7.01 6.67
N SER A 80 13.88 -6.02 6.45
CA SER A 80 15.19 -5.98 7.14
C SER A 80 15.01 -5.97 8.65
N GLN A 81 14.11 -5.13 9.16
CA GLN A 81 13.82 -5.07 10.59
C GLN A 81 13.21 -6.36 11.11
N ASN A 82 12.27 -6.97 10.39
CA ASN A 82 11.59 -8.17 10.85
C ASN A 82 12.53 -9.40 10.85
N LEU A 83 13.30 -9.57 9.77
CA LEU A 83 14.18 -10.73 9.58
C LEU A 83 15.39 -10.70 10.52
N PHE A 84 16.02 -9.53 10.69
CA PHE A 84 17.22 -9.37 11.51
C PHE A 84 16.93 -8.83 12.91
N GLN A 85 15.66 -8.92 13.35
CA GLN A 85 15.25 -8.50 14.69
C GLN A 85 16.06 -9.18 15.79
N LYS A 86 16.32 -10.48 15.65
CA LYS A 86 17.17 -11.25 16.56
C LYS A 86 18.57 -10.63 16.66
N ASP A 87 19.21 -10.40 15.52
CA ASP A 87 20.58 -9.90 15.46
C ASP A 87 20.69 -8.48 16.03
N ILE A 88 19.69 -7.62 15.76
CA ILE A 88 19.60 -6.28 16.34
C ILE A 88 19.49 -6.36 17.87
N PHE A 89 18.65 -7.24 18.39
CA PHE A 89 18.46 -7.40 19.85
C PHE A 89 19.63 -8.08 20.56
N SER A 90 20.33 -8.98 19.88
CA SER A 90 21.58 -9.53 20.39
C SER A 90 22.72 -8.51 20.35
N ALA A 91 22.76 -7.62 19.35
CA ALA A 91 23.76 -6.57 19.23
C ALA A 91 23.66 -5.52 20.36
N ILE A 92 22.45 -5.15 20.77
CA ILE A 92 22.24 -4.25 21.93
C ILE A 92 22.39 -4.97 23.29
N GLY A 93 22.50 -6.30 23.28
CA GLY A 93 22.62 -7.13 24.49
C GLY A 93 21.31 -7.37 25.25
N TRP A 94 20.15 -7.19 24.61
CA TRP A 94 18.85 -7.50 25.24
C TRP A 94 18.57 -9.01 25.21
N ILE A 95 18.90 -9.67 24.09
CA ILE A 95 18.90 -11.13 23.99
C ILE A 95 20.35 -11.60 24.13
N PRO A 96 20.68 -12.52 25.05
CA PRO A 96 22.05 -13.04 25.17
C PRO A 96 22.50 -13.71 23.86
N LYS A 97 23.81 -13.85 23.65
CA LYS A 97 24.33 -14.46 22.41
C LYS A 97 23.98 -15.94 22.38
N ALA A 98 23.69 -16.50 21.20
CA ALA A 98 23.35 -17.92 21.01
C ALA A 98 24.30 -18.89 21.73
N LYS A 99 25.60 -18.56 21.76
CA LYS A 99 26.64 -19.38 22.41
C LYS A 99 26.52 -19.50 23.94
N THR A 100 25.66 -18.71 24.59
CA THR A 100 25.50 -18.69 26.05
C THR A 100 24.21 -19.38 26.52
N MET A 101 23.45 -20.01 25.63
CA MET A 101 22.14 -20.60 25.94
C MET A 101 21.90 -21.89 25.16
N ASN A 102 20.99 -22.74 25.64
CA ASN A 102 20.52 -23.89 24.88
C ASN A 102 19.62 -23.44 23.71
N ALA A 103 19.54 -24.22 22.64
CA ALA A 103 18.71 -23.94 21.47
C ALA A 103 17.22 -23.71 21.82
N LEU A 104 16.68 -24.46 22.80
CA LEU A 104 15.30 -24.26 23.27
C LEU A 104 15.11 -22.92 23.98
N GLU A 105 16.07 -22.51 24.79
CA GLU A 105 16.03 -21.23 25.51
C GLU A 105 16.18 -20.05 24.55
N GLU A 106 17.01 -20.21 23.52
CA GLU A 106 17.17 -19.24 22.45
C GLU A 106 15.88 -19.00 21.69
N VAL A 107 15.27 -20.07 21.19
CA VAL A 107 13.99 -20.02 20.47
C VAL A 107 12.91 -19.42 21.35
N TYR A 108 12.81 -19.84 22.61
CA TYR A 108 11.82 -19.29 23.56
C TYR A 108 12.02 -17.79 23.80
N SER A 109 13.26 -17.34 24.00
CA SER A 109 13.56 -15.92 24.26
C SER A 109 13.24 -15.03 23.06
N ILE A 110 13.62 -15.48 21.85
CA ILE A 110 13.32 -14.78 20.59
C ILE A 110 11.82 -14.76 20.34
N ALA A 111 11.13 -15.90 20.51
CA ALA A 111 9.69 -16.01 20.31
C ALA A 111 8.93 -15.09 21.28
N ARG A 112 9.34 -15.05 22.56
CA ARG A 112 8.74 -14.15 23.56
C ARG A 112 8.92 -12.69 23.18
N ALA A 113 10.12 -12.31 22.74
CA ALA A 113 10.41 -10.96 22.28
C ALA A 113 9.56 -10.56 21.06
N GLN A 114 9.52 -11.40 20.03
CA GLN A 114 8.71 -11.17 18.84
C GLN A 114 7.21 -11.11 19.16
N THR A 115 6.72 -12.00 20.04
CA THR A 115 5.32 -12.02 20.46
C THR A 115 4.93 -10.73 21.18
N LEU A 116 5.77 -10.21 22.07
CA LEU A 116 5.52 -8.93 22.74
C LEU A 116 5.43 -7.77 21.75
N ILE A 117 6.36 -7.70 20.79
CA ILE A 117 6.36 -6.66 19.75
C ILE A 117 5.14 -6.78 18.84
N ALA A 118 4.75 -8.01 18.48
CA ALA A 118 3.56 -8.24 17.68
C ALA A 118 2.28 -7.80 18.44
N LEU A 119 2.16 -8.17 19.71
CA LEU A 119 0.98 -7.89 20.54
C LEU A 119 0.81 -6.39 20.85
N PHE A 120 1.91 -5.70 21.13
CA PHE A 120 1.87 -4.29 21.57
C PHE A 120 2.14 -3.28 20.45
N SER A 121 2.60 -3.73 19.29
CA SER A 121 2.95 -2.83 18.18
C SER A 121 2.28 -3.23 16.87
N THR A 122 2.54 -4.43 16.35
CA THR A 122 2.05 -4.82 15.01
C THR A 122 0.53 -4.90 14.96
N VAL A 123 -0.09 -5.66 15.88
CA VAL A 123 -1.54 -5.88 15.92
C VAL A 123 -2.30 -4.58 16.20
N PRO A 124 -1.94 -3.77 17.23
CA PRO A 124 -2.57 -2.48 17.44
C PRO A 124 -2.38 -1.53 16.25
N GLY A 125 -1.21 -1.53 15.61
CA GLY A 125 -0.95 -0.67 14.44
C GLY A 125 -1.95 -0.92 13.30
N TYR A 126 -2.24 -2.18 12.99
CA TYR A 126 -3.26 -2.53 12.00
C TYR A 126 -4.66 -2.08 12.41
N TRP A 127 -5.06 -2.28 13.68
CA TRP A 127 -6.38 -1.83 14.16
C TRP A 127 -6.53 -0.31 14.11
N PHE A 128 -5.47 0.44 14.40
CA PHE A 128 -5.45 1.88 14.25
C PHE A 128 -5.61 2.30 12.78
N THR A 129 -4.95 1.61 11.85
CA THR A 129 -5.21 1.85 10.42
C THR A 129 -6.66 1.61 10.09
N VAL A 130 -7.22 0.45 10.44
CA VAL A 130 -8.62 0.10 10.13
C VAL A 130 -9.59 1.16 10.69
N ALA A 131 -9.38 1.61 11.92
CA ALA A 131 -10.25 2.60 12.56
C ALA A 131 -10.15 4.02 11.95
N LEU A 132 -9.00 4.36 11.35
CA LEU A 132 -8.68 5.72 10.92
C LEU A 132 -8.53 5.89 9.42
N ILE A 133 -8.45 4.83 8.62
CA ILE A 133 -8.19 4.90 7.17
C ILE A 133 -9.24 5.71 6.41
N ASP A 134 -10.52 5.57 6.81
CA ASP A 134 -11.62 6.32 6.21
C ASP A 134 -11.80 7.71 6.84
N LYS A 135 -11.23 7.97 8.02
CA LYS A 135 -11.32 9.27 8.70
C LYS A 135 -10.15 10.20 8.37
N MET A 136 -8.93 9.70 8.39
CA MET A 136 -7.71 10.47 8.16
C MET A 136 -7.31 10.49 6.69
N GLY A 137 -7.57 9.40 5.95
CA GLY A 137 -7.18 9.24 4.56
C GLY A 137 -5.86 8.46 4.41
N ARG A 138 -5.65 7.91 3.22
CA ARG A 138 -4.56 6.96 2.94
C ARG A 138 -3.23 7.70 2.85
N PHE A 139 -3.21 8.87 2.20
CA PHE A 139 -2.01 9.68 2.04
C PHE A 139 -1.46 10.15 3.38
N ARG A 140 -2.33 10.67 4.26
CA ARG A 140 -1.93 11.17 5.58
C ARG A 140 -1.39 10.07 6.49
N ILE A 141 -2.04 8.89 6.49
CA ILE A 141 -1.56 7.72 7.24
C ILE A 141 -0.20 7.28 6.73
N GLN A 142 -0.03 7.17 5.41
CA GLN A 142 1.24 6.75 4.81
C GLN A 142 2.38 7.72 5.15
N LEU A 143 2.14 9.02 5.00
CA LEU A 143 3.12 10.07 5.27
C LEU A 143 3.55 10.08 6.74
N MET A 144 2.56 10.02 7.65
CA MET A 144 2.80 9.96 9.09
C MET A 144 3.58 8.70 9.48
N GLY A 145 3.23 7.55 8.91
CA GLY A 145 3.93 6.29 9.17
C GLY A 145 5.39 6.36 8.77
N PHE A 146 5.70 6.76 7.53
CA PHE A 146 7.10 6.94 7.09
C PHE A 146 7.85 8.01 7.90
N PHE A 147 7.19 9.10 8.30
CA PHE A 147 7.80 10.12 9.16
C PHE A 147 8.24 9.54 10.50
N PHE A 148 7.35 8.84 11.22
CA PHE A 148 7.68 8.25 12.51
C PHE A 148 8.66 7.09 12.39
N MET A 149 8.56 6.26 11.34
CA MET A 149 9.58 5.25 11.05
C MET A 149 10.97 5.88 10.92
N THR A 150 11.08 6.97 10.15
CA THR A 150 12.32 7.72 9.96
C THR A 150 12.85 8.27 11.28
N LEU A 151 11.97 8.92 12.05
CA LEU A 151 12.30 9.51 13.34
C LEU A 151 12.85 8.47 14.31
N PHE A 152 12.16 7.34 14.46
CA PHE A 152 12.57 6.29 15.39
C PHE A 152 13.81 5.54 14.90
N MET A 153 13.97 5.31 13.60
CA MET A 153 15.20 4.73 13.05
C MET A 153 16.42 5.59 13.36
N PHE A 154 16.34 6.91 13.16
CA PHE A 154 17.44 7.81 13.53
C PHE A 154 17.63 7.91 15.05
N ALA A 155 16.55 7.91 15.83
CA ALA A 155 16.64 7.89 17.30
C ALA A 155 17.28 6.61 17.86
N LEU A 156 17.14 5.48 17.16
CA LEU A 156 17.82 4.23 17.49
C LEU A 156 19.29 4.24 17.05
N ALA A 157 19.59 4.85 15.90
CA ALA A 157 20.90 4.77 15.27
C ALA A 157 21.91 5.84 15.74
N ILE A 158 21.47 7.06 16.04
CA ILE A 158 22.36 8.16 16.44
C ILE A 158 22.96 7.91 17.83
N PRO A 159 22.17 7.78 18.91
CA PRO A 159 22.66 7.44 20.24
C PRO A 159 22.84 5.92 20.43
N TYR A 160 23.34 5.18 19.43
CA TYR A 160 23.42 3.72 19.48
C TYR A 160 24.18 3.19 20.71
N HIS A 161 25.29 3.83 21.09
CA HIS A 161 26.04 3.46 22.29
C HIS A 161 25.20 3.59 23.58
N HIS A 162 24.37 4.63 23.69
CA HIS A 162 23.48 4.82 24.84
C HIS A 162 22.52 3.63 25.02
N TRP A 163 22.05 3.04 23.91
CA TRP A 163 21.14 1.90 23.91
C TRP A 163 21.79 0.57 24.30
N THR A 164 23.12 0.43 24.12
CA THR A 164 23.85 -0.78 24.51
C THR A 164 24.03 -0.92 26.02
N LEU A 165 23.90 0.20 26.76
CA LEU A 165 23.98 0.23 28.22
C LEU A 165 22.81 -0.53 28.86
N PRO A 166 23.05 -1.37 29.87
CA PRO A 166 22.01 -2.23 30.49
C PRO A 166 20.73 -1.50 30.89
N ASN A 167 20.87 -0.28 31.42
CA ASN A 167 19.73 0.52 31.91
C ASN A 167 18.80 1.01 30.79
N ASN A 168 19.27 1.09 29.55
CA ASN A 168 18.55 1.74 28.46
C ASN A 168 18.02 0.75 27.41
N ARG A 169 18.36 -0.54 27.50
CA ARG A 169 17.97 -1.58 26.52
C ARG A 169 16.45 -1.65 26.32
N ILE A 170 15.68 -1.46 27.38
CA ILE A 170 14.21 -1.46 27.31
C ILE A 170 13.71 -0.30 26.45
N GLY A 171 14.32 0.88 26.57
CA GLY A 171 13.96 2.03 25.73
C GLY A 171 14.25 1.79 24.24
N PHE A 172 15.32 1.07 23.90
CA PHE A 172 15.57 0.64 22.52
C PHE A 172 14.43 -0.24 22.02
N VAL A 173 14.01 -1.24 22.81
CA VAL A 173 12.91 -2.14 22.43
C VAL A 173 11.60 -1.37 22.26
N ILE A 174 11.32 -0.37 23.11
CA ILE A 174 10.15 0.51 22.96
C ILE A 174 10.21 1.29 21.64
N MET A 175 11.32 1.96 21.35
CA MET A 175 11.48 2.74 20.11
C MET A 175 11.42 1.85 18.85
N TYR A 176 12.01 0.66 18.93
CA TYR A 176 11.94 -0.33 17.86
C TYR A 176 10.51 -0.85 17.65
N SER A 177 9.78 -1.08 18.74
CA SER A 177 8.35 -1.45 18.70
C SER A 177 7.51 -0.32 18.13
N LEU A 178 7.74 0.93 18.53
CA LEU A 178 7.05 2.07 17.95
C LEU A 178 7.31 2.18 16.43
N THR A 179 8.52 1.87 15.97
CA THR A 179 8.79 1.83 14.53
C THR A 179 7.87 0.84 13.83
N PHE A 180 7.76 -0.40 14.32
CA PHE A 180 6.82 -1.37 13.76
C PHE A 180 5.36 -0.95 13.88
N PHE A 181 4.96 -0.35 15.00
CA PHE A 181 3.61 0.17 15.16
C PHE A 181 3.28 1.16 14.06
N PHE A 182 4.14 2.15 13.79
CA PHE A 182 3.92 3.14 12.73
C PHE A 182 4.15 2.61 11.31
N SER A 183 4.96 1.56 11.12
CA SER A 183 5.01 0.85 9.84
C SER A 183 3.64 0.25 9.51
N ASN A 184 2.96 -0.35 10.50
CA ASN A 184 1.65 -0.98 10.33
C ASN A 184 0.49 0.04 10.37
N PHE A 185 0.57 1.03 11.26
CA PHE A 185 -0.26 2.23 11.29
C PHE A 185 0.27 3.28 10.30
N GLY A 186 0.33 2.89 9.04
CA GLY A 186 1.08 3.66 8.06
C GLY A 186 1.29 2.91 6.76
N PRO A 187 2.52 2.94 6.21
CA PRO A 187 2.79 2.51 4.86
C PRO A 187 2.47 1.03 4.59
N ASN A 188 2.62 0.12 5.56
CA ASN A 188 2.36 -1.32 5.31
C ASN A 188 0.92 -1.61 4.90
N ALA A 189 -0.05 -0.94 5.52
CA ALA A 189 -1.43 -1.12 5.11
C ALA A 189 -1.76 -0.27 3.87
N THR A 190 -1.27 0.97 3.80
CA THR A 190 -1.65 1.89 2.72
C THR A 190 -1.04 1.52 1.37
N THR A 191 0.20 1.01 1.33
CA THR A 191 0.83 0.59 0.06
C THR A 191 0.12 -0.60 -0.58
N PHE A 192 -0.57 -1.43 0.21
CA PHE A 192 -1.45 -2.48 -0.32
C PHE A 192 -2.79 -1.94 -0.80
N VAL A 193 -3.41 -1.04 -0.02
CA VAL A 193 -4.76 -0.53 -0.30
C VAL A 193 -4.77 0.45 -1.48
N VAL A 194 -3.82 1.38 -1.52
CA VAL A 194 -3.83 2.49 -2.48
C VAL A 194 -3.81 2.04 -3.94
N PRO A 195 -2.95 1.10 -4.40
CA PRO A 195 -2.99 0.61 -5.78
C PRO A 195 -4.35 -0.01 -6.15
N ALA A 196 -5.05 -0.63 -5.19
CA ALA A 196 -6.37 -1.18 -5.46
C ALA A 196 -7.43 -0.09 -5.66
N GLU A 197 -7.25 1.08 -5.03
CA GLU A 197 -8.19 2.20 -5.08
C GLU A 197 -7.96 3.16 -6.25
N ILE A 198 -6.71 3.38 -6.66
CA ILE A 198 -6.38 4.44 -7.64
C ILE A 198 -6.42 4.00 -9.11
N PHE A 199 -6.30 2.69 -9.37
CA PHE A 199 -6.20 2.18 -10.75
C PHE A 199 -7.56 1.75 -11.31
N PRO A 200 -7.80 2.01 -12.62
CA PRO A 200 -9.04 1.62 -13.29
C PRO A 200 -9.26 0.11 -13.23
N ALA A 201 -10.52 -0.33 -13.13
CA ALA A 201 -10.86 -1.73 -12.87
C ALA A 201 -10.19 -2.70 -13.85
N ARG A 202 -10.09 -2.32 -15.14
CA ARG A 202 -9.46 -3.12 -16.20
C ARG A 202 -7.96 -3.36 -16.00
N LEU A 203 -7.22 -2.38 -15.46
CA LEU A 203 -5.75 -2.46 -15.31
C LEU A 203 -5.31 -2.63 -13.85
N ARG A 204 -6.26 -2.59 -12.90
CA ARG A 204 -6.01 -2.63 -11.46
C ARG A 204 -5.12 -3.81 -11.07
N SER A 205 -5.46 -5.02 -11.51
CA SER A 205 -4.70 -6.22 -11.16
C SER A 205 -3.26 -6.17 -11.67
N THR A 206 -3.03 -5.65 -12.89
CA THR A 206 -1.69 -5.51 -13.44
C THR A 206 -0.88 -4.43 -12.70
N CYS A 207 -1.46 -3.27 -12.43
CA CYS A 207 -0.78 -2.17 -11.75
C CYS A 207 -0.49 -2.50 -10.28
N HIS A 208 -1.44 -3.16 -9.61
CA HIS A 208 -1.25 -3.71 -8.27
C HIS A 208 -0.17 -4.79 -8.29
N GLY A 209 -0.18 -5.70 -9.27
CA GLY A 209 0.84 -6.73 -9.46
C GLY A 209 2.25 -6.15 -9.65
N ILE A 210 2.41 -5.09 -10.45
CA ILE A 210 3.69 -4.38 -10.62
C ILE A 210 4.15 -3.75 -9.30
N SER A 211 3.24 -3.10 -8.58
CA SER A 211 3.55 -2.48 -7.29
C SER A 211 3.94 -3.53 -6.24
N ALA A 212 3.23 -4.65 -6.18
CA ALA A 212 3.51 -5.78 -5.29
C ALA A 212 4.84 -6.46 -5.64
N ALA A 213 5.15 -6.63 -6.94
CA ALA A 213 6.42 -7.17 -7.39
C ALA A 213 7.59 -6.26 -7.00
N SER A 214 7.42 -4.93 -7.09
CA SER A 214 8.38 -3.97 -6.55
C SER A 214 8.54 -4.12 -5.04
N GLY A 215 7.45 -4.25 -4.27
CA GLY A 215 7.52 -4.56 -2.84
C GLY A 215 8.41 -5.78 -2.57
N LYS A 216 8.15 -6.91 -3.24
CA LYS A 216 8.97 -8.13 -3.06
C LYS A 216 10.41 -7.98 -3.51
N ALA A 217 10.69 -7.20 -4.56
CA ALA A 217 12.05 -6.83 -4.91
C ALA A 217 12.73 -6.04 -3.77
N GLY A 218 12.01 -5.11 -3.15
CA GLY A 218 12.45 -4.38 -1.97
C GLY A 218 12.75 -5.32 -0.79
N ALA A 219 11.87 -6.29 -0.53
CA ALA A 219 12.08 -7.28 0.53
C ALA A 219 13.36 -8.11 0.31
N MET A 220 13.65 -8.50 -0.94
CA MET A 220 14.90 -9.19 -1.29
C MET A 220 16.12 -8.29 -1.05
N VAL A 221 16.05 -7.04 -1.52
CA VAL A 221 17.13 -6.05 -1.29
C VAL A 221 17.33 -5.82 0.20
N GLY A 222 16.26 -5.75 1.00
CA GLY A 222 16.35 -5.60 2.45
C GLY A 222 16.95 -6.83 3.14
N ALA A 223 16.57 -8.04 2.73
CA ALA A 223 17.08 -9.28 3.29
C ALA A 223 18.59 -9.44 3.05
N PHE A 224 19.04 -9.31 1.80
CA PHE A 224 20.46 -9.46 1.49
C PHE A 224 21.26 -8.20 1.84
N GLY A 225 20.74 -7.02 1.50
CA GLY A 225 21.43 -5.74 1.70
C GLY A 225 21.68 -5.43 3.17
N PHE A 226 20.70 -5.68 4.05
CA PHE A 226 20.92 -5.47 5.49
C PHE A 226 21.92 -6.49 6.05
N LEU A 227 21.86 -7.75 5.63
CA LEU A 227 22.80 -8.79 6.07
C LEU A 227 24.25 -8.38 5.77
N TYR A 228 24.53 -8.03 4.51
CA TYR A 228 25.88 -7.60 4.09
C TYR A 228 26.31 -6.29 4.74
N ALA A 229 25.38 -5.32 4.89
CA ALA A 229 25.69 -4.06 5.56
C ALA A 229 25.99 -4.28 7.05
N ALA A 230 25.20 -5.10 7.75
CA ALA A 230 25.39 -5.37 9.16
C ALA A 230 26.75 -6.05 9.43
N ASP A 231 27.19 -6.94 8.54
CA ASP A 231 28.49 -7.60 8.65
C ASP A 231 29.66 -6.66 8.31
N ALA A 232 29.54 -5.89 7.22
CA ALA A 232 30.64 -5.04 6.74
C ALA A 232 30.80 -3.72 7.52
N ILE A 233 29.70 -3.07 7.89
CA ILE A 233 29.70 -1.71 8.47
C ILE A 233 29.00 -1.62 9.84
N GLY A 234 28.41 -2.71 10.32
CA GLY A 234 27.80 -2.81 11.65
C GLY A 234 26.34 -2.39 11.69
N VAL A 235 25.60 -2.93 12.67
CA VAL A 235 24.16 -2.72 12.87
C VAL A 235 23.78 -1.24 12.98
N GLN A 236 24.59 -0.42 13.66
CA GLN A 236 24.33 1.01 13.80
C GLN A 236 24.19 1.70 12.44
N LYS A 237 25.16 1.52 11.53
CA LYS A 237 25.14 2.17 10.22
C LYS A 237 24.06 1.58 9.32
N SER A 238 23.78 0.28 9.44
CA SER A 238 22.64 -0.34 8.77
C SER A 238 21.30 0.27 9.18
N LEU A 239 21.09 0.58 10.47
CA LEU A 239 19.89 1.28 10.94
C LEU A 239 19.80 2.72 10.38
N ILE A 240 20.92 3.43 10.22
CA ILE A 240 20.94 4.75 9.53
C ILE A 240 20.45 4.59 8.08
N ILE A 241 20.96 3.58 7.36
CA ILE A 241 20.53 3.32 5.97
C ILE A 241 19.03 3.05 5.92
N LEU A 242 18.48 2.24 6.82
CA LEU A 242 17.03 2.00 6.89
C LEU A 242 16.23 3.27 7.21
N GLY A 243 16.76 4.15 8.06
CA GLY A 243 16.19 5.47 8.34
C GLY A 243 16.15 6.37 7.10
N VAL A 244 17.24 6.39 6.32
CA VAL A 244 17.30 7.13 5.04
C VAL A 244 16.31 6.55 4.02
N ILE A 245 16.20 5.22 3.92
CA ILE A 245 15.25 4.55 3.02
C ILE A 245 13.80 4.90 3.41
N SER A 246 13.50 4.90 4.71
CA SER A 246 12.18 5.31 5.23
C SER A 246 11.89 6.78 4.92
N PHE A 247 12.90 7.66 5.02
CA PHE A 247 12.78 9.07 4.66
C PHE A 247 12.52 9.25 3.16
N LEU A 248 13.20 8.50 2.30
CA LEU A 248 12.90 8.48 0.87
C LEU A 248 11.47 7.99 0.62
N GLY A 249 11.00 6.97 1.35
CA GLY A 249 9.61 6.51 1.28
C GLY A 249 8.61 7.62 1.63
N MET A 250 8.93 8.44 2.62
CA MET A 250 8.16 9.65 2.96
C MET A 250 8.11 10.63 1.77
N LEU A 251 9.24 10.90 1.12
CA LEU A 251 9.29 11.80 -0.04
C LEU A 251 8.50 11.25 -1.23
N PHE A 252 8.63 9.95 -1.51
CA PHE A 252 7.88 9.32 -2.60
C PHE A 252 6.38 9.22 -2.33
N THR A 253 5.96 9.32 -1.07
CA THR A 253 4.53 9.38 -0.72
C THR A 253 3.86 10.62 -1.30
N PHE A 254 4.56 11.72 -1.53
CA PHE A 254 4.00 12.91 -2.22
C PHE A 254 3.57 12.65 -3.67
N LEU A 255 4.01 11.55 -4.30
CA LEU A 255 3.55 11.13 -5.62
C LEU A 255 2.25 10.31 -5.57
N VAL A 256 1.82 9.92 -4.37
CA VAL A 256 0.64 9.07 -4.15
C VAL A 256 -0.59 9.95 -3.95
N PRO A 257 -1.65 9.81 -4.78
CA PRO A 257 -2.85 10.62 -4.65
C PRO A 257 -3.70 10.17 -3.46
N GLU A 258 -4.39 11.11 -2.81
CA GLU A 258 -5.37 10.79 -1.77
C GLU A 258 -6.68 10.27 -2.40
N SER A 259 -7.05 9.05 -2.01
CA SER A 259 -8.25 8.34 -2.48
C SER A 259 -9.48 8.54 -1.58
N LYS A 260 -9.30 9.11 -0.38
CA LYS A 260 -10.40 9.28 0.59
C LYS A 260 -11.60 10.02 0.00
N GLY A 261 -12.78 9.41 0.14
CA GLY A 261 -14.07 10.03 -0.14
C GLY A 261 -14.39 10.22 -1.62
N LYS A 262 -13.56 9.69 -2.52
CA LYS A 262 -13.78 9.69 -3.96
C LYS A 262 -14.23 8.32 -4.42
N SER A 263 -15.15 8.28 -5.38
CA SER A 263 -15.50 7.01 -6.02
C SER A 263 -14.28 6.46 -6.76
N LEU A 264 -14.26 5.14 -6.95
CA LEU A 264 -13.15 4.50 -7.67
C LEU A 264 -13.12 4.93 -9.14
N GLU A 265 -14.29 5.29 -9.67
CA GLU A 265 -14.53 5.84 -11.00
C GLU A 265 -14.01 7.29 -11.12
N GLU A 266 -14.13 8.11 -10.07
CA GLU A 266 -13.51 9.44 -10.00
C GLU A 266 -11.99 9.34 -9.92
N MET A 267 -11.47 8.41 -9.11
CA MET A 267 -10.02 8.21 -8.94
C MET A 267 -9.34 7.66 -10.19
N SER A 268 -10.01 6.76 -10.92
CA SER A 268 -9.56 6.28 -12.24
C SER A 268 -9.78 7.32 -13.35
N GLY A 269 -10.58 8.36 -13.06
CA GLY A 269 -11.06 9.36 -14.01
C GLY A 269 -11.87 8.73 -15.15
N GLU A 270 -12.67 7.71 -14.81
CA GLU A 270 -13.72 7.13 -15.65
C GLU A 270 -14.94 8.09 -15.74
N VAL A 271 -15.22 8.92 -14.71
CA VAL A 271 -16.36 9.87 -14.67
C VAL A 271 -16.14 11.17 -15.46
N GLU A 272 -14.98 11.83 -15.34
CA GLU A 272 -14.73 13.14 -15.99
C GLU A 272 -14.78 13.09 -17.53
N GLN A 273 -14.50 11.91 -18.12
CA GLN A 273 -14.60 11.73 -19.56
C GLN A 273 -16.01 11.45 -20.05
N GLU A 274 -16.93 11.01 -19.17
CA GLU A 274 -18.35 10.93 -19.52
C GLU A 274 -18.93 12.32 -19.80
N ASN A 275 -18.56 13.30 -18.98
CA ASN A 275 -19.03 14.69 -19.11
C ASN A 275 -18.34 15.44 -20.27
N GLY A 276 -17.04 15.21 -20.51
CA GLY A 276 -16.32 15.82 -21.63
C GLY A 276 -16.79 15.35 -23.02
N ASN A 277 -17.17 14.08 -23.15
CA ASN A 277 -17.70 13.53 -24.42
C ASN A 277 -19.15 13.93 -24.69
N GLN A 278 -19.96 14.20 -23.66
CA GLN A 278 -21.32 14.74 -23.85
C GLN A 278 -21.31 16.15 -24.46
N ILE A 279 -20.31 16.97 -24.14
CA ILE A 279 -20.20 18.35 -24.66
C ILE A 279 -19.78 18.37 -26.14
N GLN A 280 -18.96 17.41 -26.61
CA GLN A 280 -18.59 17.32 -28.04
C GLN A 280 -19.64 16.61 -28.91
N GLY A 281 -20.46 15.70 -28.35
CA GLY A 281 -21.53 15.04 -29.10
C GLY A 281 -22.77 15.92 -29.36
N GLY A 282 -22.97 16.99 -28.59
CA GLY A 282 -24.13 17.89 -28.70
C GLY A 282 -24.08 18.91 -29.84
N GLN A 283 -22.95 19.03 -30.55
CA GLN A 283 -22.76 20.08 -31.57
C GLN A 283 -22.95 19.61 -33.03
N GLN A 284 -23.31 18.35 -33.29
CA GLN A 284 -23.44 17.81 -34.65
C GLN A 284 -24.86 17.41 -35.09
N SER A 285 -25.91 17.71 -34.31
CA SER A 285 -27.28 17.26 -34.63
C SER A 285 -28.29 18.36 -34.99
N ASN A 286 -27.84 19.50 -35.52
CA ASN A 286 -28.74 20.51 -36.11
C ASN A 286 -28.41 20.72 -37.59
N THR A 287 -28.71 19.72 -38.42
CA THR A 287 -28.91 19.95 -39.86
C THR A 287 -30.38 19.76 -40.17
N GLU A 288 -30.97 20.85 -40.64
CA GLU A 288 -32.38 21.12 -40.95
C GLU A 288 -33.12 19.95 -41.61
N ILE A 289 -34.26 19.56 -41.02
CA ILE A 289 -35.38 18.96 -41.77
C ILE A 289 -36.36 20.11 -42.06
N ARG A 290 -36.26 20.70 -43.25
CA ARG A 290 -37.35 21.49 -43.84
C ARG A 290 -38.20 20.54 -44.67
N ILE A 291 -39.43 20.29 -44.23
CA ILE A 291 -40.50 19.71 -45.05
C ILE A 291 -41.31 20.88 -45.61
N ALA A 292 -41.70 20.71 -46.87
CA ALA A 292 -42.36 21.62 -47.81
C ALA A 292 -43.45 22.53 -47.23
#